data_AF-A0AAD7CXY6-F1
#
_entry.id   AF-A0AAD7CXY6-F1
#
_cell.length_a   1.000
_cell.length_b   1.000
_cell.length_c   1.000
_cell.angle_alpha   90.00
_cell.angle_beta   90.00
_cell.angle_gamma   90.00
#
_symmetry.space_group_name_H-M   'P 1'
#
loop_
_entity.id
_entity.type
_entity.pdbx_description
1 polymer ?
#
loop_
_entity_poly.entity_id
_entity_poly.type
_entity_poly.pdbx_seq_one_letter_code
_entity_poly.pdbx_strand_id
1 'polypeptide(L)'
;QFRVLIAGRANAGKTSILQRVCETTESPEIYRIKVVDGKETREKRGQHTISDELIFANHKGYVFHDSCGFESGSTDELQHVQAFVGDRSQRKRLEQRLHAIW
;
A
#
# COMPACT_ATOMS: atom_id res chain seq x y z
N GLN A 1 10.57 -8.79 3.44
CA GLN A 1 9.59 -7.87 4.04
C GLN A 1 8.21 -8.49 3.93
N PHE A 2 7.37 -8.33 4.95
CA PHE A 2 5.99 -8.81 4.98
C PHE A 2 5.07 -7.76 4.35
N ARG A 3 4.37 -8.12 3.27
CA ARG A 3 3.51 -7.22 2.49
C ARG A 3 2.05 -7.36 2.86
N VAL A 4 1.42 -6.26 3.25
CA VAL A 4 0.01 -6.22 3.63
C VAL A 4 -0.73 -5.23 2.75
N LEU A 5 -1.85 -5.66 2.18
CA LEU A 5 -2.82 -4.75 1.58
C LEU A 5 -3.83 -4.35 2.65
N ILE A 6 -4.02 -3.05 2.89
CA ILE A 6 -5.11 -2.53 3.70
C ILE A 6 -6.27 -2.05 2.80
N ALA A 7 -7.40 -2.72 2.91
CA ALA A 7 -8.59 -2.52 2.10
C ALA A 7 -9.74 -1.96 2.94
N GLY A 8 -10.47 -0.99 2.42
CA GLY A 8 -11.63 -0.45 3.11
C GLY A 8 -12.10 0.86 2.52
N ARG A 9 -13.28 1.33 2.94
CA ARG A 9 -13.89 2.58 2.47
C ARG A 9 -12.94 3.78 2.62
N ALA A 10 -13.16 4.81 1.81
CA ALA A 10 -12.53 6.10 2.04
C ALA A 10 -12.80 6.58 3.48
N ASN A 11 -11.79 7.14 4.14
CA ASN A 11 -11.85 7.64 5.52
C ASN A 11 -12.21 6.61 6.61
N ALA A 12 -12.09 5.30 6.34
CA ALA A 12 -12.34 4.25 7.33
C ALA A 12 -11.24 4.11 8.42
N GLY A 13 -10.26 5.02 8.48
CA GLY A 13 -9.17 4.96 9.47
C GLY A 13 -7.98 4.06 9.10
N LYS A 14 -7.83 3.69 7.81
CA LYS A 14 -6.73 2.81 7.33
C LYS A 14 -5.34 3.31 7.73
N THR A 15 -5.03 4.58 7.50
CA THR A 15 -3.72 5.13 7.89
C THR A 15 -3.54 5.14 9.41
N SER A 16 -4.61 5.46 10.16
CA SER A 16 -4.58 5.51 11.62
C SER A 16 -4.31 4.15 12.26
N ILE A 17 -4.87 3.06 11.70
CA ILE A 17 -4.58 1.71 12.21
C ILE A 17 -3.15 1.30 11.89
N LEU A 18 -2.63 1.62 10.70
CA LEU A 18 -1.24 1.36 10.34
C LEU A 18 -0.26 2.09 11.27
N GLN A 19 -0.53 3.37 11.55
CA GLN A 19 0.19 4.17 12.53
C GLN A 19 0.21 3.50 13.91
N ARG A 20 -0.94 3.00 14.37
CA ARG A 20 -1.03 2.34 15.68
C ARG A 20 -0.27 1.01 15.73
N VAL A 21 -0.37 0.20 14.68
CA VAL A 21 0.36 -1.08 14.54
C VAL A 21 1.87 -0.85 14.48
N CYS A 22 2.29 0.23 13.84
CA CYS A 22 3.69 0.62 13.78
C CYS A 22 4.12 1.50 14.97
N GLU A 23 3.32 1.58 16.04
CA GLU A 23 3.64 2.34 17.26
C GLU A 23 4.14 3.78 17.00
N THR A 24 3.52 4.48 16.05
CA THR A 24 3.96 5.81 15.62
C THR A 24 2.78 6.69 15.26
N THR A 25 2.97 8.01 15.41
CA THR A 25 2.04 9.03 14.87
C THR A 25 2.54 9.61 13.55
N GLU A 26 3.74 9.23 13.12
CA GLU A 26 4.33 9.69 11.87
C GLU A 26 3.62 9.07 10.67
N SER A 27 3.60 9.80 9.55
CA SER A 27 3.11 9.24 8.29
C SER A 27 4.15 8.31 7.67
N PRO A 28 3.75 7.25 6.96
CA PRO A 28 4.69 6.42 6.21
C PRO A 28 5.33 7.22 5.07
N GLU A 29 6.53 6.82 4.69
CA GLU A 29 7.16 7.23 3.43
C GLU A 29 6.49 6.47 2.28
N ILE A 30 6.23 7.16 1.18
CA ILE A 30 5.83 6.55 -0.09
C ILE A 30 7.11 6.19 -0.84
N TYR A 31 7.27 4.92 -1.19
CA TYR A 31 8.34 4.43 -2.03
C TYR A 31 7.77 3.93 -3.36
N ARG A 32 8.29 4.48 -4.47
CA ARG A 32 7.92 4.07 -5.82
C ARG A 32 9.12 4.03 -6.77
N ILE A 33 9.05 3.17 -7.77
CA ILE A 33 10.01 3.14 -8.88
C ILE A 33 9.38 3.87 -10.06
N LYS A 34 9.94 5.02 -10.47
CA LYS A 34 9.47 5.72 -11.66
C LYS A 34 10.00 4.99 -12.89
N VAL A 35 9.09 4.37 -13.65
CA VAL A 35 9.41 3.55 -14.83
C VAL A 35 10.17 4.34 -15.90
N VAL A 36 9.96 5.66 -16.00
CA VAL A 36 10.56 6.52 -17.04
C VAL A 36 12.08 6.63 -16.91
N ASP A 37 12.61 6.67 -15.68
CA ASP A 37 14.06 6.88 -15.44
C ASP A 37 14.71 5.76 -14.61
N GLY A 38 13.95 4.72 -14.25
CA GLY A 38 14.40 3.66 -13.32
C GLY A 38 14.74 4.17 -11.91
N LYS A 39 14.45 5.44 -11.61
CA LYS A 39 14.83 6.09 -10.36
C LYS A 39 13.83 5.75 -9.27
N GLU A 40 14.36 5.23 -8.16
CA GLU A 40 13.61 5.05 -6.92
C GLU A 40 13.41 6.41 -6.25
N THR A 41 12.17 6.73 -5.87
CA THR A 41 11.85 7.94 -5.11
C THR A 41 11.20 7.61 -3.78
N ARG A 42 11.59 8.36 -2.76
CA ARG A 42 10.95 8.38 -1.45
C ARG A 42 10.33 9.75 -1.23
N GLU A 43 9.03 9.76 -0.99
CA GLU A 43 8.26 10.98 -0.84
C GLU A 43 7.49 10.93 0.48
N LYS A 44 7.29 12.08 1.11
CA LYS A 44 6.37 12.17 2.26
C LYS A 44 4.96 11.78 1.80
N ARG A 45 4.16 11.25 2.72
CA ARG A 45 2.78 10.86 2.43
C ARG A 45 2.02 12.00 1.73
N GLY A 46 1.33 11.64 0.65
CA GLY A 46 0.54 12.52 -0.20
C GLY A 46 -0.30 11.69 -1.16
N GLN A 47 -0.40 12.13 -2.42
CA GLN A 47 -1.05 11.35 -3.47
C GLN A 47 -0.27 10.04 -3.71
N HIS A 48 -0.98 8.92 -3.66
CA HIS A 48 -0.42 7.60 -3.89
C HIS A 48 -1.49 6.69 -4.50
N THR A 49 -1.03 5.56 -4.99
CA THR A 49 -1.82 4.49 -5.59
C THR A 49 -1.60 3.19 -4.82
N ILE A 50 -2.45 2.20 -5.04
CA ILE A 50 -2.31 0.87 -4.44
C ILE A 50 -0.97 0.19 -4.76
N SER A 51 -0.33 0.55 -5.88
CA SER A 51 0.96 0.01 -6.30
C SER A 51 2.14 0.59 -5.52
N ASP A 52 1.98 1.81 -4.97
CA ASP A 52 3.03 2.46 -4.20
C ASP A 52 3.21 1.78 -2.84
N GLU A 53 4.44 1.80 -2.34
CA GLU A 53 4.80 1.14 -1.09
C GLU A 53 4.77 2.15 0.06
N LEU A 54 4.12 1.79 1.15
CA LEU A 54 4.07 2.58 2.36
C LEU A 54 4.98 1.93 3.40
N ILE A 55 6.01 2.66 3.81
CA ILE A 55 7.05 2.16 4.72
C ILE A 55 7.15 3.10 5.92
N PHE A 56 7.01 2.56 7.12
CA PHE A 56 7.23 3.30 8.36
C PHE A 56 8.70 3.19 8.77
N ALA A 57 9.32 4.32 9.12
CA ALA A 57 10.76 4.38 9.43
C ALA A 57 11.18 3.45 10.57
N ASN A 58 10.30 3.26 11.55
CA ASN A 58 10.50 2.41 12.73
C ASN A 58 10.07 0.93 12.52
N HIS A 59 9.45 0.58 11.38
CA HIS A 59 8.93 -0.76 11.09
C HIS A 59 9.27 -1.23 9.66
N LYS A 60 10.57 -1.30 9.35
CA LYS A 60 11.10 -1.66 8.02
C LYS A 60 10.83 -3.10 7.57
N GLY A 61 10.41 -3.97 8.50
CA GLY A 61 10.04 -5.36 8.21
C GLY A 61 8.74 -5.48 7.41
N TYR A 62 7.90 -4.45 7.44
CA TYR A 62 6.61 -4.40 6.76
C TYR A 62 6.63 -3.46 5.56
N VAL A 63 5.83 -3.81 4.55
CA VAL A 63 5.47 -2.93 3.44
C VAL A 63 3.95 -2.95 3.34
N PHE A 64 3.34 -1.77 3.41
CA PHE A 64 1.89 -1.64 3.30
C PHE A 64 1.51 -1.12 1.91
N HIS A 65 0.38 -1.60 1.41
CA HIS A 65 -0.31 -1.08 0.24
C HIS A 65 -1.69 -0.59 0.68
N ASP A 66 -2.09 0.60 0.25
CA ASP A 66 -3.37 1.20 0.62
C ASP A 66 -4.31 1.16 -0.59
N SER A 67 -5.52 0.64 -0.40
CA SER A 67 -6.58 0.64 -1.43
C SER A 67 -7.05 2.04 -1.85
N CYS A 68 -6.63 3.09 -1.15
CA CYS A 68 -7.07 4.49 -1.34
C CYS A 68 -8.56 4.76 -1.04
N GLY A 69 -9.35 3.73 -0.70
CA GLY A 69 -10.76 3.89 -0.37
C GLY A 69 -11.69 3.37 -1.47
N PHE A 70 -12.73 2.65 -1.09
CA PHE A 70 -13.89 2.43 -1.96
C PHE A 70 -14.91 3.55 -1.77
N GLU A 71 -15.35 4.16 -2.86
CA GLU A 71 -16.42 5.17 -2.87
C GLU A 71 -17.76 4.54 -3.26
N SER A 72 -18.87 5.09 -2.76
CA SER A 72 -20.21 4.60 -3.10
C SER A 72 -20.56 4.99 -4.53
N GLY A 73 -20.94 4.03 -5.37
CA GLY A 73 -21.43 4.29 -6.73
C GLY A 73 -20.39 4.11 -7.85
N SER A 74 -19.14 3.77 -7.49
CA SER A 74 -18.08 3.38 -8.42
C SER A 74 -17.67 1.92 -8.17
N THR A 75 -17.30 1.21 -9.23
CA THR A 75 -16.66 -0.12 -9.14
C THR A 75 -15.17 -0.09 -9.51
N ASP A 76 -14.66 1.07 -9.89
CA ASP A 76 -13.31 1.21 -10.45
C ASP A 76 -12.25 0.84 -9.41
N GLU A 77 -12.45 1.24 -8.15
CA GLU A 77 -11.57 0.91 -7.04
C GLU A 77 -11.57 -0.59 -6.73
N LEU A 78 -12.72 -1.25 -6.87
CA LEU A 78 -12.81 -2.71 -6.73
C LEU A 78 -12.02 -3.41 -7.82
N GLN A 79 -12.13 -2.95 -9.07
CA GLN A 79 -11.36 -3.51 -10.18
C GLN A 79 -9.86 -3.29 -9.99
N HIS A 80 -9.43 -2.10 -9.54
CA HIS A 80 -8.02 -1.82 -9.23
C HIS A 80 -7.48 -2.73 -8.13
N VAL A 81 -8.25 -2.96 -7.06
CA VAL A 81 -7.87 -3.87 -5.98
C VAL A 81 -7.77 -5.30 -6.48
N GLN A 82 -8.75 -5.78 -7.26
CA GLN A 82 -8.73 -7.13 -7.85
C GLN A 82 -7.53 -7.32 -8.78
N ALA A 83 -7.25 -6.35 -9.66
CA ALA A 83 -6.10 -6.39 -10.55
C ALA A 83 -4.78 -6.42 -9.78
N PHE A 84 -4.66 -5.61 -8.72
CA PHE A 84 -3.48 -5.57 -7.88
C PHE A 84 -3.25 -6.89 -7.12
N VAL A 85 -4.30 -7.45 -6.51
CA VAL A 85 -4.23 -8.76 -5.84
C VAL A 85 -3.86 -9.86 -6.84
N GLY A 86 -4.46 -9.82 -8.03
CA GLY A 86 -4.13 -10.71 -9.14
C GLY A 86 -2.65 -10.65 -9.51
N ASP A 87 -2.11 -9.47 -9.82
CA ASP A 87 -0.69 -9.27 -10.13
C ASP A 87 0.21 -9.80 -9.00
N ARG A 88 -0.07 -9.39 -7.76
CA ARG A 88 0.74 -9.77 -6.59
C ARG A 88 0.71 -11.28 -6.33
N SER A 89 -0.40 -11.96 -6.60
CA SER A 89 -0.51 -13.42 -6.46
C SER A 89 0.38 -14.18 -7.45
N GLN A 90 0.60 -13.62 -8.64
CA GLN A 90 1.37 -14.25 -9.71
C GLN A 90 2.88 -13.94 -9.65
N ARG A 91 3.33 -13.07 -8.73
CA ARG A 91 4.76 -12.76 -8.59
C ARG A 91 5.57 -14.01 -8.27
N LYS A 92 6.74 -14.15 -8.90
CA LYS A 92 7.62 -15.32 -8.69
C LYS A 92 8.29 -15.30 -7.32
N ARG A 93 8.72 -14.12 -6.87
CA ARG A 93 9.43 -13.94 -5.59
C ARG A 93 8.42 -13.73 -4.46
N LEU A 94 8.56 -14.50 -3.38
CA LEU A 94 7.67 -14.41 -2.21
C LEU A 94 7.63 -12.99 -1.62
N GLU A 95 8.77 -12.30 -1.58
CA GLU A 95 8.89 -10.91 -1.11
C GLU A 95 8.06 -9.89 -1.92
N GLN A 96 7.66 -10.25 -3.14
CA GLN A 96 6.83 -9.40 -4.01
C GLN A 96 5.34 -9.75 -3.92
N ARG A 97 4.97 -10.86 -3.26
CA ARG A 97 3.58 -11.28 -3.06
C ARG A 97 2.95 -10.57 -1.86
N LEU A 98 1.62 -10.51 -1.84
CA LEU A 98 0.87 -10.16 -0.63
C LEU A 98 0.94 -11.33 0.35
N HIS A 99 1.18 -11.02 1.62
CA HIS A 99 1.21 -11.98 2.71
C HIS A 99 -0.09 -11.93 3.53
N ALA A 100 -0.73 -10.76 3.57
CA ALA A 100 -2.04 -10.58 4.18
C ALA A 100 -2.85 -9.50 3.44
N ILE A 101 -4.16 -9.62 3.52
CA ILE A 101 -5.12 -8.57 3.16
C ILE A 101 -5.93 -8.30 4.44
N TRP A 102 -5.96 -7.04 4.86
CA TRP A 102 -6.69 -6.57 6.03
C TRP A 102 -7.75 -5.57 5.61
#